data_AF-A0A2V7AHM2-F1
#
_entry.id   AF-A0A2V7AHM2-F1
#
_cell.length_a   1.000
_cell.length_b   1.000
_cell.length_c   1.000
_cell.angle_alpha   90.00
_cell.angle_beta   90.00
_cell.angle_gamma   90.00
#
_symmetry.space_group_name_H-M   'P 1'
#
loop_
_entity.id
_entity.type
_entity.pdbx_description
1 polymer ?
#
loop_
_entity_poly.entity_id
_entity_poly.type
_entity_poly.pdbx_seq_one_letter_code
_entity_poly.pdbx_strand_id
1 'polypeptide(L)' 'LDVDLAREEHVRVARRLVAEHPDIGALVLECTNMPPYTADIQRETGLPVFDIVSLVTLAHRALATAIGPRPA' A
#
# COMPACT_ATOMS: atom_id res chain seq x y z
N LEU A 1 1.15 21.78 2.05
CA LEU A 1 0.68 20.40 2.28
C LEU A 1 0.99 20.08 3.72
N ASP A 2 -0.02 19.71 4.50
CA ASP A 2 0.16 19.27 5.88
C ASP A 2 0.26 17.73 5.89
N VAL A 3 1.46 17.23 6.15
CA VAL A 3 1.77 15.79 6.06
C VAL A 3 1.26 15.05 7.28
N ASP A 4 1.26 15.69 8.45
CA ASP A 4 0.85 15.06 9.70
C ASP A 4 -0.67 14.95 9.76
N LEU A 5 -1.38 16.01 9.36
CA LEU A 5 -2.83 15.94 9.17
C LEU A 5 -3.19 14.86 8.14
N ALA A 6 -2.50 14.81 7.00
CA ALA A 6 -2.73 13.77 6.01
C ALA A 6 -2.53 12.37 6.60
N ARG A 7 -1.46 12.13 7.36
CA ARG A 7 -1.22 10.82 8.01
C ARG A 7 -2.38 10.41 8.92
N GLU A 8 -2.84 11.32 9.78
CA GLU A 8 -3.95 11.07 10.71
C GLU A 8 -5.25 10.75 9.96
N GLU A 9 -5.55 11.50 8.90
CA GLU A 9 -6.71 11.27 8.04
C GLU A 9 -6.68 9.89 7.39
N HIS A 10 -5.54 9.47 6.82
CA HIS A 10 -5.40 8.16 6.18
C HIS A 10 -5.58 7.01 7.17
N VAL A 11 -4.96 7.12 8.35
CA VAL A 11 -5.12 6.13 9.43
C VAL A 11 -6.58 6.04 9.88
N ARG A 12 -7.24 7.18 10.08
CA ARG A 12 -8.64 7.22 10.54
C ARG A 12 -9.57 6.58 9.51
N VAL A 13 -9.41 6.91 8.24
CA VAL A 13 -10.22 6.34 7.15
C VAL A 13 -9.97 4.85 7.02
N ALA A 14 -8.72 4.39 7.09
CA ALA A 14 -8.40 2.97 6.98
C ALA A 14 -8.99 2.15 8.14
N ARG A 15 -8.89 2.64 9.39
CA ARG A 15 -9.54 2.00 10.54
C ARG A 15 -11.06 1.90 10.37
N ARG A 16 -11.70 2.99 9.90
CA ARG A 16 -13.15 2.99 9.65
C ARG A 16 -13.53 1.96 8.59
N LEU A 17 -12.80 1.94 7.48
CA LEU A 17 -13.06 1.02 6.36
C LEU A 17 -12.99 -0.45 6.81
N VAL A 18 -11.97 -0.82 7.59
CA VAL A 18 -11.80 -2.19 8.11
C VAL A 18 -12.87 -2.54 9.15
N ALA A 19 -13.28 -1.58 9.98
CA ALA A 19 -14.35 -1.79 10.95
C ALA A 19 -15.73 -2.00 10.28
N GLU A 20 -15.99 -1.29 9.19
CA GLU A 20 -17.25 -1.39 8.41
C GLU A 20 -17.29 -2.65 7.54
N HIS A 21 -16.12 -3.19 7.15
CA HIS A 21 -15.98 -4.34 6.26
C HIS A 21 -14.97 -5.36 6.82
N PRO A 22 -15.40 -6.21 7.78
CA PRO A 22 -14.51 -7.14 8.47
C PRO A 22 -13.97 -8.28 7.59
N ASP A 23 -14.46 -8.43 6.36
CA ASP A 23 -14.00 -9.38 5.36
C ASP A 23 -12.80 -8.87 4.53
N ILE A 24 -12.40 -7.60 4.69
CA ILE A 24 -11.21 -7.05 4.03
C ILE A 24 -9.97 -7.79 4.50
N GLY A 25 -9.28 -8.44 3.55
CA GLY A 25 -8.01 -9.13 3.80
C GLY A 25 -6.74 -8.31 3.54
N ALA A 26 -6.85 -7.17 2.84
CA ALA A 26 -5.73 -6.27 2.53
C ALA A 26 -6.24 -4.91 2.03
N LEU A 27 -5.38 -3.89 2.07
CA LEU A 27 -5.64 -2.55 1.54
C LEU A 27 -4.68 -2.22 0.39
N VAL A 28 -5.15 -1.44 -0.59
CA VAL A 28 -4.33 -0.91 -1.69
C VAL A 28 -4.38 0.62 -1.67
N LEU A 29 -3.23 1.27 -1.64
CA LEU A 29 -3.09 2.72 -1.74
C LEU A 29 -2.84 3.10 -3.19
N GLU A 30 -3.88 3.60 -3.87
CA GLU A 30 -3.82 3.91 -5.31
C GLU A 30 -3.05 5.19 -5.63
N CYS A 31 -3.07 6.20 -4.75
CA CYS A 31 -2.44 7.48 -5.02
C CYS A 31 -0.93 7.41 -4.76
N THR A 32 -0.14 7.95 -5.69
CA THR A 32 1.33 7.98 -5.62
C THR A 32 1.89 8.77 -4.44
N ASN A 33 1.08 9.61 -3.79
CA ASN A 33 1.47 10.40 -2.60
C ASN A 33 1.14 9.72 -1.27
N MET A 34 0.50 8.54 -1.30
CA MET A 34 0.14 7.77 -0.11
C MET A 34 1.21 6.79 0.44
N PRO A 35 2.27 6.38 -0.30
CA PRO A 35 3.29 5.46 0.23
C PRO A 35 3.90 5.86 1.60
N PRO A 36 4.10 7.15 1.93
CA PRO A 36 4.60 7.54 3.25
C PRO A 36 3.72 7.11 4.44
N TYR A 37 2.45 6.75 4.20
CA TYR A 37 1.49 6.39 5.25
C TYR A 37 1.26 4.87 5.35
N THR A 38 1.86 4.07 4.46
CA THR A 38 1.65 2.61 4.39
C THR A 38 1.92 1.92 5.73
N ALA A 39 3.08 2.20 6.35
CA ALA A 39 3.48 1.56 7.60
C ALA A 39 2.56 1.94 8.78
N ASP A 40 2.06 3.17 8.80
CA ASP A 40 1.10 3.62 9.81
C ASP A 40 -0.22 2.90 9.63
N ILE A 41 -0.76 2.83 8.41
CA ILE A 41 -2.01 2.11 8.12
C ILE A 41 -1.88 0.62 8.46
N GLN A 42 -0.77 -0.04 8.09
CA GLN A 42 -0.52 -1.45 8.41
C GLN A 42 -0.56 -1.69 9.93
N ARG A 43 0.16 -0.86 10.69
CA ARG A 43 0.21 -0.97 12.16
C ARG A 43 -1.16 -0.81 12.79
N GLU A 44 -1.96 0.14 12.29
CA GLU A 44 -3.24 0.48 12.91
C GLU A 44 -4.42 -0.41 12.46
N THR A 45 -4.30 -1.09 11.33
CA THR A 45 -5.32 -2.01 10.82
C THR A 45 -4.98 -3.48 11.06
N GLY A 46 -3.70 -3.81 11.25
CA GLY A 46 -3.23 -5.20 11.32
C GLY A 46 -3.28 -5.95 10.00
N LEU A 47 -3.58 -5.26 8.88
CA LEU A 47 -3.73 -5.86 7.56
C LEU A 47 -2.52 -5.57 6.66
N PRO A 48 -2.25 -6.44 5.67
CA PRO A 48 -1.37 -6.12 4.56
C PRO A 48 -1.83 -4.85 3.85
N VAL A 49 -0.92 -3.93 3.56
CA VAL A 49 -1.18 -2.72 2.78
C VAL A 49 -0.17 -2.65 1.64
N PHE A 50 -0.67 -2.47 0.42
CA PHE A 50 0.13 -2.37 -0.79
C PHE A 50 0.02 -0.97 -1.37
N ASP A 51 1.15 -0.28 -1.50
CA ASP A 51 1.26 0.98 -2.24
C ASP A 51 1.91 0.77 -3.62
N ILE A 52 1.99 1.84 -4.40
CA ILE A 52 2.60 1.80 -5.74
C ILE A 52 4.04 1.27 -5.72
N VAL A 53 4.84 1.57 -4.69
CA VAL A 53 6.23 1.11 -4.59
C VAL A 53 6.27 -0.40 -4.37
N SER A 54 5.43 -0.89 -3.46
CA SER A 54 5.32 -2.32 -3.17
C SER A 54 4.83 -3.11 -4.37
N LEU A 55 3.84 -2.60 -5.11
CA LEU A 55 3.28 -3.26 -6.29
C LEU A 55 4.26 -3.29 -7.46
N VAL A 56 4.96 -2.17 -7.72
CA VAL A 56 6.00 -2.13 -8.76
C VAL A 56 7.17 -3.06 -8.38
N THR A 57 7.57 -3.08 -7.11
CA THR A 57 8.62 -3.99 -6.63
C THR A 57 8.21 -5.44 -6.81
N LEU A 58 6.97 -5.79 -6.46
CA LEU A 58 6.41 -7.12 -6.66
C LEU A 58 6.43 -7.51 -8.14
N ALA A 59 5.89 -6.66 -9.01
CA ALA A 59 5.84 -6.91 -10.46
C ALA A 59 7.25 -7.04 -11.04
N HIS A 60 8.17 -6.15 -10.68
CA HIS A 60 9.56 -6.20 -11.13
C HIS A 60 10.22 -7.52 -10.71
N ARG A 61 10.11 -7.92 -9.43
CA ARG A 61 10.72 -9.15 -8.93
C ARG A 61 10.12 -10.41 -9.57
N ALA A 62 8.80 -10.44 -9.74
CA ALA A 62 8.11 -11.58 -10.35
C ALA A 62 8.52 -11.79 -11.81
N LEU A 63 8.77 -10.71 -12.54
CA LEU A 63 9.09 -10.76 -13.97
C LEU A 63 10.60 -10.84 -14.24
N ALA A 64 11.44 -10.22 -13.42
CA ALA A 64 12.89 -10.19 -13.63
C ALA A 64 13.54 -11.58 -13.59
N THR A 65 12.94 -12.54 -12.88
CA THR A 65 13.42 -13.94 -12.87
C THR A 65 12.82 -14.79 -13.98
N ALA A 66 11.73 -14.34 -14.62
CA ALA A 66 11.00 -15.09 -15.64
C ALA A 66 11.38 -14.67 -17.08
N ILE A 67 11.82 -13.42 -17.25
CA ILE A 67 12.20 -12.87 -18.55
C ILE A 67 13.71 -13.01 -18.69
N GLY A 68 14.15 -13.92 -19.59
CA GLY A 68 15.56 -14.05 -19.98
C GLY A 68 16.14 -12.71 -20.48
N PRO A 69 17.47 -12.59 -20.61
CA PRO A 69 18.12 -11.33 -20.97
C PRO A 69 17.47 -10.74 -22.24
N ARG A 70 17.16 -9.44 -22.18
CA ARG A 70 16.58 -8.71 -23.31
C ARG A 70 17.57 -8.81 -24.48
N PRO A 71 17.15 -9.25 -25.69
CA PRO A 71 18.01 -9.23 -26.86
C PRO A 71 18.58 -7.82 -27.06
N ALA A 72 19.86 -7.74 -27.41
CA ALA A 72 20.55 -6.49 -27.73
C ALA A 72 19.94 -5.79 -28.94
#